data_AF-A0A962MIX4-F1
#
_entry.id   AF-A0A962MIX4-F1
#
_cell.length_a   1.000
_cell.length_b   1.000
_cell.length_c   1.000
_cell.angle_alpha   90.00
_cell.angle_beta   90.00
_cell.angle_gamma   90.00
#
_symmetry.space_group_name_H-M   'P 1'
#
loop_
_entity.id
_entity.type
_entity.pdbx_description
1 polymer ?
#
loop_
_entity_poly.entity_id
_entity_poly.type
_entity_poly.pdbx_seq_one_letter_code
_entity_poly.pdbx_strand_id
1 'polypeptide(L)'
;LAFDILHTTEEGERVMTGHASGLITFNAEEADDARREQIRAAMNEPYRTLIGHFRHEVGHYYWDRLVRDSQWLEPFRALFGDERADYSEALQKNYQQGPPADWPQRFISAYASTHPWEDWAETWAHYLHIIDSLDTAMAHGLDGADLEMDADPFTSEDLYDPQAIGAERFLLLLNAWLEMITVLNEMSRSMGQPDFYPFVMPRDVVRKLHFIHLVIAAAADSD
;
A
#
# COMPACT_ATOMS: atom_id res chain seq x y z
N LEU A 1 -5.61 16.98 8.44
CA LEU A 1 -5.01 15.75 8.99
C LEU A 1 -4.45 16.06 10.36
N ALA A 2 -4.85 15.30 11.38
CA ALA A 2 -4.31 15.39 12.74
C ALA A 2 -3.94 14.00 13.23
N PHE A 3 -2.94 13.91 14.11
CA PHE A 3 -2.43 12.66 14.65
C PHE A 3 -2.62 12.66 16.16
N ASP A 4 -3.17 11.56 16.69
CA ASP A 4 -3.25 11.30 18.12
C ASP A 4 -2.41 10.07 18.46
N ILE A 5 -1.38 10.23 19.29
CA ILE A 5 -0.49 9.13 19.69
C ILE A 5 -0.83 8.81 21.13
N LEU A 6 -1.56 7.71 21.32
CA LEU A 6 -2.12 7.31 22.61
C LEU A 6 -1.47 6.02 23.10
N HIS A 7 -1.29 5.89 24.41
CA HIS A 7 -0.82 4.67 25.05
C HIS A 7 -1.96 4.04 25.83
N THR A 8 -2.10 2.71 25.77
CA THR A 8 -3.06 2.00 26.64
C THR A 8 -2.59 2.11 28.09
N THR A 9 -3.41 2.70 28.96
CA THR A 9 -3.14 2.71 30.41
C THR A 9 -3.77 1.48 31.07
N GLU A 10 -3.23 1.03 32.21
CA GLU A 10 -3.70 -0.19 32.91
C GLU A 10 -5.19 -0.14 33.33
N GLU A 11 -5.80 1.06 33.39
CA GLU A 11 -7.22 1.28 33.72
C GLU A 11 -8.07 1.79 32.52
N GLY A 12 -7.48 1.93 31.33
CA GLY A 12 -8.11 2.52 30.14
C GLY A 12 -8.64 1.51 29.11
N GLU A 13 -9.50 1.97 28.19
CA GLU A 13 -9.86 1.19 27.00
C GLU A 13 -8.63 0.97 26.13
N ARG A 14 -8.53 -0.23 25.55
CA ARG A 14 -7.42 -0.62 24.68
C ARG A 14 -7.38 0.29 23.45
N VAL A 15 -6.30 1.04 23.29
CA VAL A 15 -6.11 1.90 22.12
C VAL A 15 -5.81 1.00 20.92
N MET A 16 -6.59 1.15 19.86
CA MET A 16 -6.33 0.52 18.56
C MET A 16 -5.86 1.59 17.59
N THR A 17 -4.91 1.24 16.73
CA THR A 17 -4.54 2.11 15.60
C THR A 17 -5.67 2.11 14.59
N GLY A 18 -6.02 3.29 14.07
CA GLY A 18 -7.09 3.45 13.09
C GLY A 18 -7.36 4.91 12.74
N HIS A 19 -8.27 5.14 11.80
CA HIS A 19 -8.72 6.48 11.42
C HIS A 19 -10.18 6.75 11.82
N ALA A 20 -10.46 8.01 12.13
CA ALA A 20 -11.82 8.53 12.23
C ALA A 20 -11.85 10.00 11.75
N SER A 21 -12.51 10.26 10.61
CA SER A 21 -12.75 11.63 10.10
C SER A 21 -11.49 12.52 10.01
N GLY A 22 -10.34 11.94 9.65
CA GLY A 22 -9.07 12.66 9.52
C GLY A 22 -8.27 12.88 10.81
N LEU A 23 -8.71 12.28 11.92
CA LEU A 23 -7.86 11.96 13.07
C LEU A 23 -7.31 10.54 12.90
N ILE A 24 -5.99 10.42 12.83
CA ILE A 24 -5.30 9.13 12.83
C ILE A 24 -4.84 8.86 14.26
N THR A 25 -5.44 7.87 14.90
CA THR A 25 -5.07 7.44 16.25
C THR A 25 -4.06 6.32 16.14
N PHE A 26 -2.95 6.45 16.85
CA PHE A 26 -1.88 5.48 16.87
C PHE A 26 -1.71 4.93 18.29
N ASN A 27 -1.72 3.60 18.44
CA ASN A 27 -1.32 3.00 19.70
C ASN A 27 0.21 3.03 19.80
N ALA A 28 0.74 3.81 20.75
CA ALA A 28 2.16 3.94 21.04
C ALA A 28 2.85 2.59 21.34
N GLU A 29 2.12 1.56 21.76
CA GLU A 29 2.62 0.19 21.92
C GLU A 29 3.02 -0.46 20.58
N GLU A 30 2.47 -0.03 19.44
CA GLU A 30 2.91 -0.48 18.12
C GLU A 30 4.28 0.09 17.73
N ALA A 31 4.83 1.06 18.48
CA ALA A 31 6.18 1.56 18.33
C ALA A 31 7.24 0.69 19.03
N ASP A 32 6.84 -0.23 19.92
CA ASP A 32 7.72 -1.22 20.55
C ASP A 32 7.97 -2.40 19.61
N ASP A 33 9.23 -2.59 19.20
CA ASP A 33 9.68 -3.65 18.29
C ASP A 33 9.30 -5.06 18.75
N ALA A 34 9.34 -5.34 20.06
CA ALA A 34 9.02 -6.66 20.59
C ALA A 34 7.52 -6.97 20.49
N ARG A 35 6.67 -5.96 20.68
CA ARG A 35 5.21 -6.11 20.54
C ARG A 35 4.78 -6.15 19.08
N ARG A 36 5.43 -5.35 18.23
CA ARG A 36 5.24 -5.35 16.78
C ARG A 36 5.55 -6.71 16.17
N GLU A 37 6.66 -7.32 16.59
CA GLU A 37 7.08 -8.66 16.16
C GLU A 37 6.11 -9.75 16.64
N GLN A 38 5.59 -9.65 17.87
CA GLN A 38 4.55 -10.58 18.36
C GLN A 38 3.26 -10.49 17.54
N ILE A 39 2.81 -9.28 17.20
CA ILE A 39 1.59 -9.11 16.40
C ILE A 39 1.85 -9.54 14.95
N ARG A 40 3.02 -9.21 14.38
CA ARG A 40 3.45 -9.69 13.07
C ARG A 40 3.39 -11.22 12.98
N ALA A 41 3.96 -11.91 13.97
CA ALA A 41 3.94 -13.36 14.06
C ALA A 41 2.52 -13.93 14.27
N ALA A 42 1.67 -13.26 15.06
CA ALA A 42 0.30 -13.69 15.31
C ALA A 42 -0.64 -13.50 14.11
N MET A 43 -0.40 -12.46 13.30
CA MET A 43 -1.19 -12.13 12.09
C MET A 43 -0.60 -12.75 10.83
N ASN A 44 0.53 -13.47 10.94
CA ASN A 44 1.27 -14.06 9.82
C ASN A 44 1.62 -13.05 8.73
N GLU A 45 1.91 -11.81 9.15
CA GLU A 45 2.25 -10.70 8.26
C GLU A 45 3.75 -10.76 7.94
N PRO A 46 4.16 -10.74 6.66
CA PRO A 46 5.58 -10.77 6.31
C PRO A 46 6.30 -9.46 6.64
N TYR A 47 5.56 -8.35 6.77
CA TYR A 47 6.13 -7.00 6.93
C TYR A 47 5.17 -6.09 7.72
N ARG A 48 5.57 -5.60 8.90
CA ARG A 48 4.80 -4.66 9.72
C ARG A 48 5.72 -3.56 10.26
N THR A 49 5.53 -2.33 9.79
CA THR A 49 6.30 -1.15 10.25
C THR A 49 5.36 -0.01 10.63
N LEU A 50 5.79 0.85 11.55
CA LEU A 50 5.03 2.04 11.97
C LEU A 50 4.67 2.92 10.77
N ILE A 51 5.65 3.14 9.89
CA ILE A 51 5.48 3.98 8.70
C ILE A 51 4.53 3.33 7.69
N GLY A 52 4.48 2.00 7.62
CA GLY A 52 3.50 1.26 6.84
C GLY A 52 2.07 1.55 7.30
N HIS A 53 1.78 1.37 8.59
CA HIS A 53 0.45 1.71 9.15
C HIS A 53 0.10 3.18 8.94
N PHE A 54 1.07 4.08 9.14
CA PHE A 54 0.83 5.50 8.93
C PHE A 54 0.41 5.80 7.49
N ARG A 55 1.14 5.24 6.51
CA ARG A 55 0.79 5.41 5.10
C ARG A 55 -0.56 4.79 4.75
N HIS A 56 -0.93 3.68 5.38
CA HIS A 56 -2.24 3.05 5.24
C HIS A 56 -3.36 3.97 5.74
N GLU A 57 -3.26 4.49 6.97
CA GLU A 57 -4.28 5.40 7.53
C GLU A 57 -4.38 6.72 6.77
N VAL A 58 -3.25 7.22 6.27
CA VAL A 58 -3.22 8.36 5.34
C VAL A 58 -3.99 8.04 4.06
N GLY A 59 -3.89 6.79 3.56
CA GLY A 59 -4.65 6.32 2.41
C GLY A 59 -6.16 6.45 2.60
N HIS A 60 -6.69 6.02 3.74
CA HIS A 60 -8.12 6.21 4.06
C HIS A 60 -8.52 7.68 4.10
N TYR A 61 -7.70 8.52 4.73
CA TYR A 61 -7.96 9.97 4.77
C TYR A 61 -8.04 10.58 3.37
N TYR A 62 -7.14 10.19 2.46
CA TYR A 62 -7.17 10.69 1.09
C TYR A 62 -8.26 10.06 0.23
N TRP A 63 -8.76 8.86 0.57
CA TRP A 63 -9.96 8.32 -0.06
C TRP A 63 -11.16 9.24 0.19
N ASP A 64 -11.38 9.63 1.44
CA ASP A 64 -12.46 10.55 1.82
C ASP A 64 -12.35 11.89 1.10
N ARG A 65 -11.13 12.39 0.93
CA ARG A 65 -10.87 13.73 0.40
C ARG A 65 -10.86 13.78 -1.13
N LEU A 66 -10.36 12.73 -1.78
CA LEU A 66 -10.10 12.72 -3.23
C LEU A 66 -11.08 11.86 -4.01
N VAL A 67 -11.74 10.88 -3.38
CA VAL A 67 -12.55 9.87 -4.07
C VAL A 67 -14.04 10.01 -3.77
N ARG A 68 -14.44 9.96 -2.48
CA ARG A 68 -15.83 9.81 -1.99
C ARG A 68 -16.88 10.62 -2.76
N ASP A 69 -16.65 11.91 -2.95
CA ASP A 69 -17.61 12.85 -3.57
C ASP A 69 -17.08 13.47 -4.87
N SER A 70 -16.35 12.67 -5.67
CA SER A 70 -15.64 13.14 -6.86
C SER A 70 -15.95 12.30 -8.11
N GLN A 71 -15.41 12.72 -9.26
CA GLN A 71 -15.41 11.93 -10.50
C GLN A 71 -14.70 10.57 -10.39
N TRP A 72 -13.87 10.38 -9.36
CA TRP A 72 -13.08 9.17 -9.16
C TRP A 72 -13.84 8.02 -8.50
N LEU A 73 -15.04 8.25 -7.94
CA LEU A 73 -15.78 7.23 -7.20
C LEU A 73 -16.17 6.03 -8.06
N GLU A 74 -16.73 6.26 -9.25
CA GLU A 74 -17.13 5.17 -10.15
C GLU A 74 -15.93 4.40 -10.73
N PRO A 75 -14.85 5.08 -11.20
CA PRO A 75 -13.57 4.44 -11.50
C PRO A 75 -13.00 3.60 -10.36
N PHE A 76 -13.04 4.12 -9.13
CA PHE A 76 -12.60 3.41 -7.93
C PHE A 76 -13.40 2.12 -7.74
N ARG A 77 -14.74 2.18 -7.81
CA ARG A 77 -15.60 1.00 -7.68
C ARG A 77 -15.35 -0.05 -8.76
N ALA A 78 -15.06 0.37 -9.98
CA ALA A 78 -14.73 -0.53 -11.07
C ALA A 78 -13.41 -1.29 -10.83
N LEU A 79 -12.45 -0.66 -10.14
CA LEU A 79 -11.10 -1.20 -9.98
C LEU A 79 -10.87 -1.92 -8.65
N PHE A 80 -11.40 -1.38 -7.54
CA PHE A 80 -11.23 -1.89 -6.17
C PHE A 80 -12.45 -2.67 -5.67
N GLY A 81 -13.63 -2.44 -6.26
CA GLY A 81 -14.90 -3.02 -5.84
C GLY A 81 -15.81 -2.03 -5.10
N ASP A 82 -17.01 -2.49 -4.76
CA ASP A 82 -18.05 -1.66 -4.14
C ASP A 82 -17.81 -1.51 -2.62
N GLU A 83 -17.40 -0.32 -2.21
CA GLU A 83 -17.10 0.01 -0.81
C GLU A 83 -18.32 0.09 0.11
N ARG A 84 -19.53 0.00 -0.45
CA ARG A 84 -20.77 -0.03 0.34
C ARG A 84 -21.05 -1.39 0.97
N ALA A 85 -20.21 -2.38 0.69
CA ALA A 85 -20.24 -3.66 1.41
C ALA A 85 -20.13 -3.42 2.92
N ASP A 86 -20.79 -4.25 3.73
CA ASP A 86 -20.71 -4.10 5.18
C ASP A 86 -19.29 -4.42 5.65
N TYR A 87 -18.61 -3.40 6.16
CA TYR A 87 -17.22 -3.49 6.61
C TYR A 87 -17.02 -4.52 7.73
N SER A 88 -17.96 -4.58 8.68
CA SER A 88 -17.85 -5.51 9.82
C SER A 88 -18.05 -6.95 9.37
N GLU A 89 -18.99 -7.19 8.48
CA GLU A 89 -19.22 -8.51 7.87
C GLU A 89 -18.01 -8.95 7.04
N ALA A 90 -17.42 -8.04 6.26
CA ALA A 90 -16.24 -8.32 5.43
C ALA A 90 -15.03 -8.74 6.27
N LEU A 91 -14.75 -8.02 7.36
CA LEU A 91 -13.70 -8.40 8.31
C LEU A 91 -14.00 -9.74 8.97
N GLN A 92 -15.23 -9.95 9.44
CA GLN A 92 -15.61 -11.21 10.10
C GLN A 92 -15.45 -12.41 9.16
N LYS A 93 -15.82 -12.24 7.89
CA LYS A 93 -15.61 -13.27 6.86
C LYS A 93 -14.13 -13.58 6.68
N ASN A 94 -13.27 -12.57 6.58
CA ASN A 94 -11.83 -12.77 6.46
C ASN A 94 -11.25 -13.49 7.69
N TYR A 95 -11.68 -13.15 8.91
CA TYR A 95 -11.25 -13.86 10.12
C TYR A 95 -11.65 -15.34 10.13
N GLN A 96 -12.84 -15.66 9.61
CA GLN A 96 -13.36 -17.03 9.61
C GLN A 96 -12.81 -17.90 8.48
N GLN A 97 -12.61 -17.30 7.30
CA GLN A 97 -12.33 -18.03 6.05
C GLN A 97 -10.92 -17.79 5.53
N GLY A 98 -10.22 -16.78 6.05
CA GLY A 98 -8.99 -16.26 5.47
C GLY A 98 -9.23 -15.46 4.19
N PRO A 99 -8.15 -14.94 3.58
CA PRO A 99 -8.24 -14.25 2.30
C PRO A 99 -8.61 -15.24 1.17
N PRO A 100 -9.22 -14.77 0.06
CA PRO A 100 -9.49 -15.59 -1.11
C PRO A 100 -8.23 -16.27 -1.65
N ALA A 101 -8.29 -17.51 -2.12
CA ALA A 101 -7.09 -18.24 -2.56
C ALA A 101 -6.32 -17.57 -3.72
N ASP A 102 -7.03 -16.78 -4.55
CA ASP A 102 -6.49 -16.01 -5.66
C ASP A 102 -5.99 -14.61 -5.25
N TRP A 103 -6.01 -14.27 -3.94
CA TRP A 103 -5.58 -12.95 -3.48
C TRP A 103 -4.19 -12.52 -3.99
N PRO A 104 -3.15 -13.38 -4.06
CA PRO A 104 -1.81 -12.96 -4.48
C PRO A 104 -1.75 -12.51 -5.95
N GLN A 105 -2.78 -12.82 -6.73
CA GLN A 105 -2.86 -12.48 -8.16
C GLN A 105 -3.55 -11.13 -8.38
N ARG A 106 -4.16 -10.54 -7.34
CA ARG A 106 -5.08 -9.39 -7.46
C ARG A 106 -4.84 -8.28 -6.45
N PHE A 107 -4.24 -8.60 -5.31
CA PHE A 107 -4.07 -7.70 -4.18
C PHE A 107 -2.61 -7.67 -3.74
N ILE A 108 -2.17 -6.52 -3.25
CA ILE A 108 -0.79 -6.33 -2.79
C ILE A 108 -0.51 -7.06 -1.46
N SER A 109 -1.56 -7.27 -0.66
CA SER A 109 -1.52 -8.02 0.60
C SER A 109 -2.78 -8.86 0.77
N ALA A 110 -2.71 -9.86 1.65
CA ALA A 110 -3.90 -10.62 2.04
C ALA A 110 -4.98 -9.70 2.66
N TYR A 111 -4.56 -8.70 3.45
CA TYR A 111 -5.48 -7.78 4.10
C TYR A 111 -6.20 -6.86 3.12
N ALA A 112 -5.53 -6.42 2.05
CA ALA A 112 -6.16 -5.69 0.95
C ALA A 112 -7.35 -6.43 0.34
N SER A 113 -7.38 -7.77 0.38
CA SER A 113 -8.51 -8.55 -0.15
C SER A 113 -9.78 -8.52 0.72
N THR A 114 -9.71 -7.94 1.92
CA THR A 114 -10.83 -7.97 2.87
C THR A 114 -11.97 -7.04 2.49
N HIS A 115 -11.66 -5.82 2.03
CA HIS A 115 -12.65 -4.80 1.71
C HIS A 115 -12.07 -3.79 0.71
N PRO A 116 -12.87 -3.19 -0.19
CA PRO A 116 -12.37 -2.21 -1.15
C PRO A 116 -11.65 -0.99 -0.53
N TRP A 117 -12.07 -0.54 0.66
CA TRP A 117 -11.33 0.49 1.41
C TRP A 117 -9.95 0.04 1.87
N GLU A 118 -9.79 -1.22 2.26
CA GLU A 118 -8.50 -1.77 2.67
C GLU A 118 -7.59 -1.97 1.46
N ASP A 119 -8.15 -2.41 0.32
CA ASP A 119 -7.42 -2.51 -0.94
C ASP A 119 -6.87 -1.15 -1.39
N TRP A 120 -7.68 -0.09 -1.27
CA TRP A 120 -7.23 1.27 -1.48
C TRP A 120 -6.10 1.67 -0.55
N ALA A 121 -6.29 1.53 0.77
CA ALA A 121 -5.35 2.00 1.78
C ALA A 121 -4.01 1.26 1.70
N GLU A 122 -4.05 -0.06 1.50
CA GLU A 122 -2.85 -0.89 1.31
C GLU A 122 -2.12 -0.54 0.01
N THR A 123 -2.86 -0.35 -1.10
CA THR A 123 -2.23 0.04 -2.37
C THR A 123 -1.66 1.45 -2.31
N TRP A 124 -2.36 2.39 -1.65
CA TRP A 124 -1.88 3.74 -1.38
C TRP A 124 -0.60 3.72 -0.55
N ALA A 125 -0.55 2.88 0.49
CA ALA A 125 0.63 2.75 1.32
C ALA A 125 1.84 2.27 0.53
N HIS A 126 1.62 1.32 -0.40
CA HIS A 126 2.66 0.86 -1.31
C HIS A 126 3.04 1.91 -2.35
N TYR A 127 2.10 2.70 -2.87
CA TYR A 127 2.41 3.82 -3.75
C TYR A 127 3.37 4.80 -3.08
N LEU A 128 3.08 5.22 -1.83
CA LEU A 128 3.98 6.10 -1.08
C LEU A 128 5.32 5.43 -0.76
N HIS A 129 5.33 4.12 -0.49
CA HIS A 129 6.57 3.37 -0.33
C HIS A 129 7.46 3.48 -1.56
N ILE A 130 6.91 3.22 -2.74
CA ILE A 130 7.64 3.22 -4.00
C ILE A 130 8.20 4.62 -4.29
N ILE A 131 7.36 5.66 -4.22
CA ILE A 131 7.77 7.02 -4.51
C ILE A 131 8.84 7.52 -3.54
N ASP A 132 8.64 7.38 -2.23
CA ASP A 132 9.60 7.86 -1.23
C ASP A 132 10.97 7.15 -1.34
N SER A 133 10.95 5.84 -1.64
CA SER A 133 12.16 5.05 -1.80
C SER A 133 12.91 5.40 -3.09
N LEU A 134 12.19 5.60 -4.20
CA LEU A 134 12.79 6.05 -5.46
C LEU A 134 13.36 7.46 -5.34
N ASP A 135 12.65 8.40 -4.72
CA ASP A 135 13.14 9.76 -4.50
C ASP A 135 14.43 9.75 -3.67
N THR A 136 14.50 8.88 -2.66
CA THR A 136 15.72 8.68 -1.86
C THR A 136 16.86 8.11 -2.71
N ALA A 137 16.59 7.06 -3.49
CA ALA A 137 17.59 6.43 -4.36
C ALA A 137 18.17 7.43 -5.38
N MET A 138 17.28 8.19 -6.05
CA MET A 138 17.66 9.23 -7.00
C MET A 138 18.48 10.35 -6.36
N ALA A 139 18.12 10.78 -5.13
CA ALA A 139 18.89 11.78 -4.39
C ALA A 139 20.32 11.31 -4.06
N HIS A 140 20.54 10.00 -4.00
CA HIS A 140 21.84 9.38 -3.78
C HIS A 140 22.54 8.88 -5.07
N GLY A 141 21.98 9.18 -6.26
CA GLY A 141 22.56 8.82 -7.54
C GLY A 141 22.50 7.33 -7.87
N LEU A 142 21.57 6.59 -7.24
CA LEU A 142 21.25 5.22 -7.62
C LEU A 142 20.21 5.28 -8.74
N ASP A 143 20.57 4.78 -9.91
CA ASP A 143 19.68 4.62 -11.06
C ASP A 143 19.53 3.11 -11.35
N GLY A 144 18.30 2.66 -11.61
CA GLY A 144 17.97 1.25 -11.83
C GLY A 144 18.45 0.71 -13.18
N ALA A 145 18.75 1.61 -14.12
CA ALA A 145 18.85 1.38 -15.56
C ALA A 145 19.90 0.37 -16.08
N ASP A 146 20.64 -0.35 -15.22
CA ASP A 146 21.78 -1.19 -15.61
C ASP A 146 21.64 -2.68 -15.23
N LEU A 147 20.46 -3.14 -14.83
CA LEU A 147 20.25 -4.52 -14.36
C LEU A 147 19.50 -5.36 -15.39
N GLU A 148 20.11 -6.46 -15.85
CA GLU A 148 19.39 -7.49 -16.60
C GLU A 148 18.41 -8.21 -15.67
N MET A 149 17.11 -7.96 -15.86
CA MET A 149 16.05 -8.61 -15.10
C MET A 149 15.64 -9.96 -15.71
N ASP A 150 15.43 -10.96 -14.85
CA ASP A 150 14.78 -12.23 -15.21
C ASP A 150 13.23 -12.12 -15.23
N ALA A 151 12.68 -10.95 -14.85
CA ALA A 151 11.24 -10.68 -14.83
C ALA A 151 10.82 -9.77 -15.98
N ASP A 152 9.71 -10.10 -16.63
CA ASP A 152 9.12 -9.26 -17.67
C ASP A 152 8.75 -7.88 -17.09
N PRO A 153 9.27 -6.77 -17.66
CA PRO A 153 8.89 -5.44 -17.20
C PRO A 153 7.40 -5.18 -17.44
N PHE A 154 6.82 -4.30 -16.63
CA PHE A 154 5.47 -3.83 -16.90
C PHE A 154 5.45 -3.01 -18.18
N THR A 155 4.34 -3.10 -18.91
CA THR A 155 4.12 -2.35 -20.15
C THR A 155 2.93 -1.40 -20.00
N SER A 156 2.70 -0.58 -21.02
CA SER A 156 1.53 0.30 -21.06
C SER A 156 0.20 -0.45 -20.92
N GLU A 157 0.12 -1.75 -21.27
CA GLU A 157 -1.10 -2.57 -21.14
C GLU A 157 -1.46 -2.92 -19.68
N ASP A 158 -0.49 -2.75 -18.77
CA ASP A 158 -0.66 -2.96 -17.33
C ASP A 158 -1.15 -1.71 -16.61
N LEU A 159 -1.24 -0.58 -17.30
CA LEU A 159 -1.67 0.69 -16.73
C LEU A 159 -3.20 0.81 -16.75
N TYR A 160 -3.74 1.54 -15.76
CA TYR A 160 -5.17 1.87 -15.71
C TYR A 160 -5.62 2.70 -16.94
N ASP A 161 -4.92 3.79 -17.24
CA ASP A 161 -5.13 4.60 -18.44
C ASP A 161 -3.80 4.80 -19.19
N PRO A 162 -3.50 3.96 -20.19
CA PRO A 162 -2.23 4.03 -20.93
C PRO A 162 -2.01 5.34 -21.70
N GLN A 163 -3.07 6.14 -21.90
CA GLN A 163 -3.03 7.39 -22.65
C GLN A 163 -2.96 8.62 -21.75
N ALA A 164 -3.00 8.44 -20.43
CA ALA A 164 -2.91 9.54 -19.49
C ALA A 164 -1.57 10.28 -19.58
N ILE A 165 -1.60 11.60 -19.35
CA ILE A 165 -0.39 12.41 -19.27
C ILE A 165 0.48 11.88 -18.14
N GLY A 166 1.75 11.57 -18.44
CA GLY A 166 2.69 11.03 -17.46
C GLY A 166 2.69 9.50 -17.30
N ALA A 167 1.82 8.76 -18.02
CA ALA A 167 1.76 7.30 -17.96
C ALA A 167 3.11 6.62 -18.26
N GLU A 168 3.83 7.08 -19.29
CA GLU A 168 5.17 6.57 -19.63
C GLU A 168 6.18 6.82 -18.50
N ARG A 169 6.13 8.01 -17.88
CA ARG A 169 7.00 8.34 -16.74
C ARG A 169 6.69 7.48 -15.52
N PHE A 170 5.42 7.26 -15.22
CA PHE A 170 5.00 6.36 -14.14
C PHE A 170 5.52 4.93 -14.39
N LEU A 171 5.41 4.44 -15.62
CA LEU A 171 5.89 3.11 -15.98
C LEU A 171 7.42 2.97 -15.81
N LEU A 172 8.17 3.98 -16.24
CA LEU A 172 9.62 4.02 -16.05
C LEU A 172 9.99 3.97 -14.56
N LEU A 173 9.32 4.77 -13.72
CA LEU A 173 9.54 4.78 -12.26
C LEU A 173 9.24 3.42 -11.65
N LEU A 174 8.13 2.79 -12.04
CA LEU A 174 7.71 1.50 -11.49
C LEU A 174 8.66 0.36 -11.87
N ASN A 175 9.14 0.35 -13.12
CA ASN A 175 10.11 -0.65 -13.56
C ASN A 175 11.48 -0.44 -12.88
N ALA A 176 11.94 0.82 -12.71
CA ALA A 176 13.14 1.12 -11.94
C ALA A 176 13.02 0.66 -10.47
N TRP A 177 11.83 0.79 -9.87
CA TRP A 177 11.56 0.25 -8.53
C TRP A 177 11.71 -1.28 -8.50
N LEU A 178 11.16 -2.00 -9.48
CA LEU A 178 11.27 -3.45 -9.57
C LEU A 178 12.73 -3.92 -9.65
N GLU A 179 13.55 -3.25 -10.45
CA GLU A 179 14.99 -3.53 -10.58
C GLU A 179 15.68 -3.36 -9.22
N MET A 180 15.42 -2.24 -8.54
CA MET A 180 16.03 -1.94 -7.25
C MET A 180 15.64 -2.94 -6.15
N ILE A 181 14.35 -3.29 -6.03
CA ILE A 181 13.93 -4.28 -5.02
C ILE A 181 14.48 -5.67 -5.30
N THR A 182 14.73 -6.00 -6.57
CA THR A 182 15.32 -7.29 -6.96
C THR A 182 16.72 -7.40 -6.37
N VAL A 183 17.56 -6.38 -6.59
CA VAL A 183 18.91 -6.31 -6.00
C VAL A 183 18.85 -6.32 -4.47
N LEU A 184 17.98 -5.51 -3.87
CA LEU A 184 17.87 -5.44 -2.40
C LEU A 184 17.44 -6.79 -1.80
N ASN A 185 16.49 -7.49 -2.42
CA ASN A 185 16.05 -8.81 -1.97
C ASN A 185 17.16 -9.86 -2.16
N GLU A 186 17.88 -9.86 -3.28
CA GLU A 186 19.03 -10.74 -3.49
C GLU A 186 20.15 -10.50 -2.48
N MET A 187 20.45 -9.23 -2.19
CA MET A 187 21.40 -8.86 -1.14
C MET A 187 20.95 -9.38 0.23
N SER A 188 19.68 -9.16 0.61
CA SER A 188 19.12 -9.69 1.85
C SER A 188 19.27 -11.22 1.96
N ARG A 189 18.87 -11.96 0.91
CA ARG A 189 18.99 -13.42 0.86
C ARG A 189 20.44 -13.89 0.98
N SER A 190 21.38 -13.21 0.32
CA SER A 190 22.82 -13.53 0.40
C SER A 190 23.38 -13.40 1.82
N MET A 191 22.77 -12.54 2.63
CA MET A 191 23.11 -12.30 4.04
C MET A 191 22.29 -13.17 5.01
N GLY A 192 21.45 -14.08 4.50
CA GLY A 192 20.55 -14.91 5.31
C GLY A 192 19.42 -14.12 5.97
N GLN A 193 19.10 -12.93 5.47
CA GLN A 193 17.97 -12.12 5.92
C GLN A 193 16.72 -12.41 5.06
N PRO A 194 15.51 -12.23 5.61
CA PRO A 194 14.28 -12.20 4.82
C PRO A 194 14.34 -11.13 3.72
N ASP A 195 13.50 -11.29 2.70
CA ASP A 195 13.34 -10.28 1.64
C ASP A 195 13.06 -8.90 2.25
N PHE A 196 13.79 -7.90 1.76
CA PHE A 196 13.61 -6.51 2.17
C PHE A 196 12.21 -6.00 1.81
N TYR A 197 11.75 -6.38 0.62
CA TYR A 197 10.41 -6.12 0.11
C TYR A 197 9.76 -7.45 -0.29
N PRO A 198 9.00 -8.10 0.62
CA PRO A 198 8.44 -9.44 0.41
C PRO A 198 7.09 -9.43 -0.33
N PHE A 199 6.74 -8.35 -1.01
CA PHE A 199 5.45 -8.21 -1.71
C PHE A 199 5.57 -8.58 -3.18
N VAL A 200 4.55 -9.28 -3.69
CA VAL A 200 4.38 -9.56 -5.11
C VAL A 200 3.48 -8.49 -5.70
N MET A 201 3.88 -7.94 -6.84
CA MET A 201 3.11 -6.92 -7.55
C MET A 201 2.45 -7.52 -8.80
N PRO A 202 1.24 -8.08 -8.70
CA PRO A 202 0.53 -8.55 -9.88
C PRO A 202 0.09 -7.37 -10.76
N ARG A 203 -0.21 -7.64 -12.04
CA ARG A 203 -0.64 -6.64 -13.02
C ARG A 203 -1.88 -5.85 -12.56
N ASP A 204 -2.78 -6.47 -11.80
CA ASP A 204 -3.94 -5.79 -11.23
C ASP A 204 -3.57 -4.74 -10.17
N VAL A 205 -2.51 -4.99 -9.40
CA VAL A 205 -1.97 -4.00 -8.45
C VAL A 205 -1.30 -2.84 -9.19
N VAL A 206 -0.60 -3.11 -10.32
CA VAL A 206 -0.04 -2.04 -11.16
C VAL A 206 -1.12 -1.09 -11.67
N ARG A 207 -2.26 -1.63 -12.12
CA ARG A 207 -3.43 -0.82 -12.51
C ARG A 207 -3.89 0.06 -11.37
N LYS A 208 -4.03 -0.48 -10.16
CA LYS A 208 -4.44 0.25 -8.95
C LYS A 208 -3.43 1.33 -8.54
N LEU A 209 -2.13 1.05 -8.60
CA LEU A 209 -1.08 2.03 -8.34
C LEU A 209 -1.13 3.17 -9.35
N HIS A 210 -1.32 2.86 -10.64
CA HIS A 210 -1.45 3.90 -11.66
C HIS A 210 -2.72 4.73 -11.46
N PHE A 211 -3.84 4.11 -11.08
CA PHE A 211 -5.05 4.84 -10.73
C PHE A 211 -4.82 5.84 -9.58
N ILE A 212 -4.18 5.41 -8.50
CA ILE A 212 -3.81 6.30 -7.38
C ILE A 212 -2.91 7.45 -7.86
N HIS A 213 -1.93 7.16 -8.72
CA HIS A 213 -1.07 8.19 -9.31
C HIS A 213 -1.87 9.29 -10.04
N LEU A 214 -2.87 8.90 -10.85
CA LEU A 214 -3.72 9.84 -11.58
C LEU A 214 -4.62 10.66 -10.65
N VAL A 215 -5.18 10.04 -9.60
CA VAL A 215 -5.99 10.73 -8.59
C VAL A 215 -5.15 11.82 -7.90
N ILE A 216 -3.91 11.51 -7.54
CA ILE A 216 -2.98 12.46 -6.89
C ILE A 216 -2.57 13.57 -7.87
N ALA A 217 -2.20 13.22 -9.11
CA ALA A 217 -1.78 14.19 -10.12
C ALA A 217 -2.89 15.21 -10.43
N ALA A 218 -4.13 14.74 -10.60
CA ALA A 218 -5.27 15.61 -10.84
C ALA A 218 -5.57 16.56 -9.66
N ALA A 219 -5.35 16.09 -8.43
CA ALA A 219 -5.50 16.94 -7.24
C ALA A 219 -4.41 18.03 -7.16
N ALA A 220 -3.17 17.71 -7.56
CA ALA A 220 -2.06 18.67 -7.58
C ALA A 220 -2.23 19.77 -8.64
N ASP A 221 -2.88 19.48 -9.76
CA ASP A 221 -3.17 20.45 -10.82
C ASP A 221 -4.38 21.35 -10.53
N SER A 222 -5.14 21.05 -9.47
CA SER A 222 -6.38 21.76 -9.10
C SER A 222 -6.16 22.90 -8.09
N ASP A 223 -4.94 23.05 -7.56
CA ASP A 223 -4.49 24.15 -6.67
C ASP A 223 -3.69 25.21 -7.46
#